data_AF-A0A7K1BBX0-F1
#
_entry.id   AF-A0A7K1BBX0-F1
#
_cell.length_a   1.000
_cell.length_b   1.000
_cell.length_c   1.000
_cell.angle_alpha   90.00
_cell.angle_beta   90.00
_cell.angle_gamma   90.00
#
_symmetry.space_group_name_H-M   'P 1'
#
loop_
_entity.id
_entity.type
_entity.pdbx_description
1 polymer ?
#
loop_
_entity_poly.entity_id
_entity_poly.type
_entity_poly.pdbx_seq_one_letter_code
_entity_poly.pdbx_strand_id
1 'polypeptide(L)'
;MRRRAAHVGVAAILTTFGLATVAVPVTQAAPATVTAANRARVADPIADRAGQALLLLKRFEATGDPLALQGFESARDEIAAAVAQRLGLQPADMQAAWARADHPHQTAVIAALGQLGVAYRRNTSRPGVSFDCSGLTSYAWAQAGLQLTRQSSAQIRNAAPRDPQTAQAGDLVQYPGHVMIWLGVERAVVHAVMPGRPVEVLLINERRSLRWGDPTG
;
A
#
# COMPACT_ATOMS: atom_id res chain seq x y z
N MET A 1 -52.25 10.56 -61.61
CA MET A 1 -53.38 9.61 -61.76
C MET A 1 -52.98 8.28 -61.15
N ARG A 2 -53.42 7.96 -59.93
CA ARG A 2 -54.44 6.94 -59.63
C ARG A 2 -54.21 5.58 -60.32
N ARG A 3 -53.83 4.53 -59.56
CA ARG A 3 -54.75 3.45 -59.14
C ARG A 3 -54.04 2.34 -58.36
N ARG A 4 -54.72 1.92 -57.28
CA ARG A 4 -54.56 0.65 -56.57
C ARG A 4 -55.00 -0.52 -57.47
N ALA A 5 -54.45 -1.71 -57.26
CA ALA A 5 -55.23 -2.94 -57.14
C ALA A 5 -54.38 -4.08 -56.58
N ALA A 6 -54.96 -4.82 -55.64
CA ALA A 6 -54.48 -6.07 -55.07
C ALA A 6 -54.74 -7.26 -56.01
N HIS A 7 -54.20 -8.44 -55.68
CA HIS A 7 -54.79 -9.81 -55.71
C HIS A 7 -53.64 -10.81 -55.42
N VAL A 8 -53.59 -11.43 -54.24
CA VAL A 8 -54.11 -12.77 -53.87
C VAL A 8 -53.49 -13.93 -54.68
N GLY A 9 -52.77 -14.80 -53.95
CA GLY A 9 -52.81 -16.25 -54.14
C GLY A 9 -51.49 -16.90 -54.59
N VAL A 10 -50.90 -17.74 -53.72
CA VAL A 10 -50.76 -19.21 -53.88
C VAL A 10 -49.88 -19.72 -52.75
N ALA A 11 -50.42 -20.67 -51.97
CA ALA A 11 -49.72 -21.36 -50.90
C ALA A 11 -48.91 -22.54 -51.48
N ALA A 12 -47.63 -22.63 -51.12
CA ALA A 12 -46.79 -23.80 -51.33
C ALA A 12 -46.40 -24.38 -49.97
N ILE A 13 -46.78 -25.64 -49.74
CA ILE A 13 -46.49 -26.41 -48.54
C ILE A 13 -45.03 -26.88 -48.63
N LEU A 14 -44.15 -26.35 -47.77
CA LEU A 14 -42.81 -26.88 -47.55
C LEU A 14 -42.79 -27.65 -46.22
N THR A 15 -42.58 -28.96 -46.30
CA THR A 15 -42.27 -29.84 -45.18
C THR A 15 -40.87 -29.53 -44.65
N THR A 16 -40.78 -28.92 -43.47
CA THR A 16 -39.53 -28.69 -42.75
C THR A 16 -39.18 -29.86 -41.85
N PHE A 17 -38.03 -30.49 -42.06
CA PHE A 17 -37.36 -31.35 -41.09
C PHE A 17 -36.98 -30.52 -39.85
N GLY A 18 -37.57 -30.84 -38.70
CA GLY A 18 -37.19 -30.22 -37.43
C GLY A 18 -35.87 -30.81 -36.92
N LEU A 19 -34.80 -30.01 -36.90
CA LEU A 19 -33.66 -30.28 -36.02
C LEU A 19 -34.06 -29.92 -34.59
N ALA A 20 -34.19 -30.93 -33.73
CA ALA A 20 -34.31 -30.71 -32.28
C ALA A 20 -32.94 -30.30 -31.72
N THR A 21 -32.78 -29.02 -31.37
CA THR A 21 -31.65 -28.55 -30.57
C THR A 21 -32.00 -28.75 -29.09
N VAL A 22 -31.27 -29.63 -28.41
CA VAL A 22 -31.35 -29.73 -26.95
C VAL A 22 -30.54 -28.56 -26.38
N ALA A 23 -31.22 -27.55 -25.83
CA ALA A 23 -30.56 -26.47 -25.11
C ALA A 23 -30.04 -27.01 -23.77
N VAL A 24 -28.72 -27.07 -23.60
CA VAL A 24 -28.09 -27.29 -22.30
C VAL A 24 -28.18 -25.98 -21.53
N PRO A 25 -28.79 -25.92 -20.34
CA PRO A 25 -28.80 -24.70 -19.55
C PRO A 25 -27.37 -24.43 -19.06
N VAL A 26 -26.77 -23.35 -19.55
CA VAL A 26 -25.55 -22.81 -18.96
C VAL A 26 -25.97 -22.10 -17.68
N THR A 27 -25.80 -22.78 -16.54
CA THR A 27 -25.96 -22.15 -15.22
C THR A 27 -24.90 -21.08 -15.08
N GLN A 28 -25.27 -19.82 -15.30
CA GLN A 28 -24.42 -18.69 -15.00
C GLN A 28 -24.24 -18.64 -13.48
N ALA A 29 -23.05 -19.02 -13.01
CA ALA A 29 -22.69 -18.88 -11.61
C ALA A 29 -22.82 -17.40 -11.23
N ALA A 30 -23.72 -17.09 -10.31
CA ALA A 30 -23.86 -15.76 -9.73
C ALA A 30 -22.48 -15.32 -9.20
N PRO A 31 -22.09 -14.05 -9.37
CA PRO A 31 -20.83 -13.58 -8.82
C PRO A 31 -20.89 -13.77 -7.30
N ALA A 32 -19.95 -14.54 -6.77
CA ALA A 32 -19.80 -14.78 -5.35
C ALA A 32 -19.83 -13.44 -4.62
N THR A 33 -20.90 -13.21 -3.86
CA THR A 33 -21.07 -12.00 -3.08
C THR A 33 -19.98 -12.03 -2.02
N VAL A 34 -18.92 -11.23 -2.23
CA VAL A 34 -17.95 -10.92 -1.17
C VAL A 34 -18.77 -10.34 -0.03
N THR A 35 -18.91 -11.11 1.05
CA THR A 35 -19.72 -10.77 2.20
C THR A 35 -19.28 -9.40 2.74
N ALA A 36 -20.24 -8.53 3.01
CA ALA A 36 -20.04 -7.18 3.53
C ALA A 36 -19.17 -7.12 4.81
N ALA A 37 -18.98 -8.25 5.50
CA ALA A 37 -18.09 -8.39 6.65
C ALA A 37 -16.60 -8.09 6.36
N ASN A 38 -16.13 -8.20 5.11
CA ASN A 38 -14.75 -7.87 4.73
C ASN A 38 -14.56 -6.42 4.24
N ARG A 39 -15.63 -5.62 4.17
CA ARG A 39 -15.60 -4.23 3.66
C ARG A 39 -15.57 -3.15 4.75
N ALA A 40 -15.68 -3.51 6.02
CA ALA A 40 -15.87 -2.54 7.10
C ALA A 40 -14.84 -2.65 8.23
N ARG A 41 -13.59 -2.95 7.91
CA ARG A 41 -12.50 -2.38 8.72
C ARG A 41 -12.43 -0.93 8.28
N VAL A 42 -12.82 0.01 9.14
CA VAL A 42 -12.58 1.44 8.90
C VAL A 42 -11.12 1.55 8.50
N ALA A 43 -10.87 1.90 7.24
CA ALA A 43 -9.52 2.05 6.74
C ALA A 43 -8.81 3.06 7.65
N ASP A 44 -7.56 2.78 7.99
CA ASP A 44 -6.81 3.67 8.88
C ASP A 44 -6.72 5.04 8.19
N PRO A 45 -7.20 6.14 8.80
CA PRO A 45 -7.19 7.44 8.12
C PRO A 45 -5.78 7.88 7.74
N ILE A 46 -4.76 7.42 8.49
CA ILE A 46 -3.35 7.64 8.14
C ILE A 46 -2.99 6.86 6.87
N ALA A 47 -3.45 5.61 6.73
CA ALA A 47 -3.19 4.81 5.53
C ALA A 47 -3.86 5.41 4.28
N ASP A 48 -5.12 5.85 4.42
CA ASP A 48 -5.85 6.48 3.32
C ASP A 48 -5.16 7.77 2.86
N ARG A 49 -4.74 8.62 3.81
CA ARG A 49 -4.01 9.86 3.50
C ARG A 49 -2.65 9.58 2.88
N ALA A 50 -1.94 8.56 3.35
CA ALA A 50 -0.68 8.12 2.76
C ALA A 50 -0.83 7.64 1.31
N GLY A 51 -1.91 6.91 1.01
CA GLY A 51 -2.24 6.52 -0.36
C GLY A 51 -2.43 7.73 -1.29
N GLN A 52 -3.15 8.76 -0.82
CA GLN A 52 -3.33 10.01 -1.58
C GLN A 52 -2.02 10.78 -1.75
N ALA A 53 -1.19 10.86 -0.71
CA ALA A 53 0.12 11.52 -0.76
C ALA A 53 1.01 10.90 -1.86
N LEU A 54 1.06 9.56 -1.95
CA LEU A 54 1.84 8.89 -3.00
C LEU A 54 1.32 9.14 -4.41
N LEU A 55 0.02 9.35 -4.59
CA LEU A 55 -0.53 9.74 -5.91
C LEU A 55 -0.08 11.14 -6.31
N LEU A 56 -0.01 12.07 -5.35
CA LEU A 56 0.49 13.42 -5.58
C LEU A 56 1.97 13.40 -5.96
N LEU A 57 2.79 12.62 -5.24
CA LEU A 57 4.19 12.46 -5.57
C LEU A 57 4.39 11.86 -6.97
N LYS A 58 3.66 10.77 -7.29
CA LYS A 58 3.72 10.17 -8.64
C LYS A 58 3.30 11.14 -9.74
N ARG A 59 2.32 11.99 -9.46
CA ARG A 59 1.92 13.05 -10.41
C ARG A 59 3.05 14.06 -10.60
N PHE A 60 3.69 14.50 -9.53
CA PHE A 60 4.86 15.39 -9.61
C PHE A 60 5.99 14.74 -10.43
N GLU A 61 6.35 13.50 -10.14
CA GLU A 61 7.38 12.75 -10.88
C GLU A 61 7.05 12.62 -12.38
N ALA A 62 5.78 12.42 -12.72
CA ALA A 62 5.35 12.25 -14.10
C ALA A 62 5.22 13.57 -14.89
N THR A 63 4.96 14.70 -14.22
CA THR A 63 4.54 15.94 -14.89
C THR A 63 5.38 17.17 -14.55
N GLY A 64 6.17 17.11 -13.47
CA GLY A 64 6.84 18.27 -12.90
C GLY A 64 5.91 19.29 -12.24
N ASP A 65 4.63 18.97 -12.01
CA ASP A 65 3.65 19.91 -11.44
C ASP A 65 4.02 20.32 -9.99
N PRO A 66 4.43 21.59 -9.75
CA PRO A 66 4.83 22.02 -8.42
C PRO A 66 3.68 22.00 -7.41
N LEU A 67 2.42 22.11 -7.85
CA LEU A 67 1.27 22.00 -6.95
C LEU A 67 1.08 20.57 -6.44
N ALA A 68 1.46 19.57 -7.24
CA ALA A 68 1.43 18.18 -6.82
C ALA A 68 2.50 17.90 -5.75
N LEU A 69 3.70 18.49 -5.89
CA LEU A 69 4.74 18.41 -4.87
C LEU A 69 4.31 19.10 -3.57
N GLN A 70 3.79 20.33 -3.65
CA GLN A 70 3.29 21.04 -2.48
C GLN A 70 2.17 20.26 -1.77
N GLY A 71 1.27 19.63 -2.54
CA GLY A 71 0.23 18.78 -1.99
C GLY A 71 0.78 17.54 -1.28
N PHE A 72 1.84 16.93 -1.82
CA PHE A 72 2.54 15.81 -1.17
C PHE A 72 3.19 16.25 0.15
N GLU A 73 3.90 17.38 0.16
CA GLU A 73 4.54 17.92 1.36
C GLU A 73 3.53 18.24 2.47
N SER A 74 2.41 18.88 2.12
CA SER A 74 1.31 19.13 3.07
C SER A 74 0.73 17.82 3.62
N ALA A 75 0.51 16.83 2.75
CA ALA A 75 0.01 15.53 3.18
C ALA A 75 1.00 14.78 4.07
N ARG A 76 2.31 14.83 3.77
CA ARG A 76 3.39 14.30 4.60
C ARG A 76 3.33 14.89 6.00
N ASP A 77 3.20 16.22 6.11
CA ASP A 77 3.20 16.91 7.40
C ASP A 77 1.95 16.61 8.23
N GLU A 78 0.78 16.46 7.59
CA GLU A 78 -0.45 16.01 8.25
C GLU A 78 -0.33 14.56 8.76
N ILE A 79 0.24 13.67 7.94
CA ILE A 79 0.48 12.28 8.32
C ILE A 79 1.46 12.20 9.50
N ALA A 80 2.56 12.96 9.44
CA ALA A 80 3.54 13.03 10.53
C ALA A 80 2.87 13.48 11.85
N ALA A 81 2.03 14.53 11.79
CA ALA A 81 1.30 14.99 12.97
C ALA A 81 0.36 13.91 13.52
N ALA A 82 -0.39 13.22 12.66
CA ALA A 82 -1.31 12.16 13.07
C ALA A 82 -0.59 10.95 13.68
N VAL A 83 0.55 10.54 13.10
CA VAL A 83 1.37 9.45 13.65
C VAL A 83 1.98 9.86 15.00
N ALA A 84 2.51 11.08 15.12
CA ALA A 84 3.05 11.59 16.37
C ALA A 84 1.98 11.61 17.49
N GLN A 85 0.77 12.11 17.19
CA GLN A 85 -0.35 12.08 18.12
C GLN A 85 -0.71 10.65 18.56
N ARG A 86 -0.76 9.70 17.62
CA ARG A 86 -1.03 8.28 17.94
C ARG A 86 0.02 7.66 18.85
N LEU A 87 1.26 8.14 18.78
CA LEU A 87 2.38 7.69 19.61
C LEU A 87 2.60 8.51 20.88
N GLY A 88 1.79 9.56 21.13
CA GLY A 88 2.00 10.47 22.25
C GLY A 88 3.28 11.31 22.14
N LEU A 89 3.75 11.56 20.92
CA LEU A 89 4.91 12.38 20.61
C LEU A 89 4.50 13.80 20.19
N GLN A 90 5.44 14.73 20.17
CA GLN A 90 5.22 16.09 19.67
C GLN A 90 5.10 16.07 18.12
N PRO A 91 4.01 16.60 17.54
CA PRO A 91 3.84 16.67 16.08
C PRO A 91 4.98 17.39 15.35
N ALA A 92 5.46 18.51 15.90
CA ALA A 92 6.48 19.35 15.28
C ALA A 92 7.81 18.60 15.06
N ASP A 93 8.19 17.74 16.01
CA ASP A 93 9.45 16.98 15.91
C ASP A 93 9.39 15.96 14.77
N MET A 94 8.27 15.24 14.65
CA MET A 94 8.10 14.26 13.57
C MET A 94 7.98 14.94 12.20
N GLN A 95 7.24 16.05 12.11
CA GLN A 95 7.14 16.85 10.90
C GLN A 95 8.52 17.36 10.45
N ALA A 96 9.31 17.93 11.37
CA ALA A 96 10.66 18.39 11.07
C ALA A 96 11.59 17.25 10.65
N ALA A 97 11.50 16.08 11.29
CA ALA A 97 12.29 14.92 10.91
C ALA A 97 11.96 14.42 9.49
N TRP A 98 10.68 14.38 9.13
CA TRP A 98 10.24 13.92 7.80
C TRP A 98 10.54 14.95 6.72
N ALA A 99 10.45 16.25 7.03
CA ALA A 99 10.79 17.32 6.10
C ALA A 99 12.29 17.37 5.75
N ARG A 100 13.17 16.97 6.67
CA ARG A 100 14.62 16.90 6.44
C ARG A 100 15.06 15.66 5.66
N ALA A 101 14.26 14.60 5.67
CA ALA A 101 14.58 13.38 4.94
C ALA A 101 14.51 13.62 3.42
N ASP A 102 15.31 12.92 2.63
CA ASP A 102 15.18 13.00 1.16
C ASP A 102 13.89 12.35 0.62
N HIS A 103 13.58 12.57 -0.66
CA HIS A 103 12.35 12.05 -1.27
C HIS A 103 12.23 10.51 -1.23
N PRO A 104 13.28 9.70 -1.54
CA PRO A 104 13.21 8.25 -1.36
C PRO A 104 12.83 7.81 0.06
N HIS A 105 13.45 8.43 1.07
CA HIS A 105 13.19 8.18 2.48
C HIS A 105 11.75 8.53 2.88
N GLN A 106 11.28 9.74 2.51
CA GLN A 106 9.90 10.14 2.70
C GLN A 106 8.93 9.16 2.02
N THR A 107 9.21 8.75 0.78
CA THR A 107 8.40 7.80 0.03
C THR A 107 8.29 6.45 0.73
N ALA A 108 9.40 5.92 1.26
CA ALA A 108 9.40 4.65 1.99
C ALA A 108 8.55 4.74 3.28
N VAL A 109 8.68 5.83 4.05
CA VAL A 109 7.85 6.06 5.25
C VAL A 109 6.36 6.10 4.88
N ILE A 110 5.98 6.94 3.92
CA ILE A 110 4.58 7.09 3.51
C ILE A 110 4.04 5.77 2.93
N ALA A 111 4.81 5.04 2.13
CA ALA A 111 4.40 3.74 1.59
C ALA A 111 4.15 2.70 2.68
N ALA A 112 4.99 2.62 3.71
CA ALA A 112 4.77 1.74 4.84
C ALA A 112 3.51 2.13 5.63
N LEU A 113 3.29 3.42 5.85
CA LEU A 113 2.10 3.94 6.55
C LEU A 113 0.81 3.71 5.75
N GLY A 114 0.88 3.73 4.43
CA GLY A 114 -0.22 3.33 3.53
C GLY A 114 -0.68 1.88 3.72
N GLN A 115 0.05 1.08 4.49
CA GLN A 115 -0.30 -0.30 4.82
C GLN A 115 -0.77 -0.49 6.26
N LEU A 116 -0.95 0.58 7.06
CA LEU A 116 -1.46 0.45 8.43
C LEU A 116 -2.77 -0.35 8.46
N GLY A 117 -2.85 -1.27 9.41
CA GLY A 117 -3.96 -2.21 9.52
C GLY A 117 -3.81 -3.46 8.64
N VAL A 118 -2.96 -3.50 7.61
CA VAL A 118 -2.80 -4.72 6.79
C VAL A 118 -2.29 -5.88 7.66
N ALA A 119 -2.83 -7.09 7.46
CA ALA A 119 -2.54 -8.21 8.36
C ALA A 119 -1.08 -8.69 8.26
N TYR A 120 -0.55 -9.22 9.36
CA TYR A 120 0.72 -9.95 9.30
C TYR A 120 0.52 -11.36 8.71
N ARG A 121 1.41 -11.76 7.79
CA ARG A 121 1.58 -13.15 7.37
C ARG A 121 3.03 -13.43 6.97
N ARG A 122 3.62 -14.48 7.55
CA ARG A 122 5.00 -14.91 7.26
C ARG A 122 5.21 -15.14 5.75
N ASN A 123 6.38 -14.74 5.25
CA ASN A 123 6.83 -14.84 3.86
C ASN A 123 5.92 -14.12 2.85
N THR A 124 5.31 -12.99 3.24
CA THR A 124 4.44 -12.23 2.33
C THR A 124 4.85 -10.77 2.17
N SER A 125 4.62 -10.25 0.97
CA SER A 125 4.75 -8.84 0.64
C SER A 125 3.64 -8.52 -0.36
N ARG A 126 2.42 -8.32 0.16
CA ARG A 126 1.19 -8.18 -0.63
C ARG A 126 0.42 -6.96 -0.14
N PRO A 127 0.57 -5.79 -0.81
CA PRO A 127 -0.11 -4.56 -0.43
C PRO A 127 -1.62 -4.77 -0.27
N GLY A 128 -2.19 -4.22 0.80
CA GLY A 128 -3.61 -4.36 1.16
C GLY A 128 -4.03 -5.74 1.66
N VAL A 129 -3.17 -6.76 1.60
CA VAL A 129 -3.51 -8.15 1.95
C VAL A 129 -2.71 -8.63 3.16
N SER A 130 -1.38 -8.72 3.03
CA SER A 130 -0.53 -9.16 4.14
C SER A 130 0.96 -8.84 3.96
N PHE A 131 1.66 -8.68 5.07
CA PHE A 131 3.11 -8.51 5.12
C PHE A 131 3.77 -9.34 6.22
N ASP A 132 5.04 -9.72 6.02
CA ASP A 132 5.98 -9.91 7.12
C ASP A 132 6.93 -8.71 7.25
N CYS A 133 7.87 -8.77 8.20
CA CYS A 133 8.73 -7.64 8.53
C CYS A 133 9.58 -7.17 7.34
N SER A 134 10.35 -8.08 6.73
CA SER A 134 11.15 -7.78 5.55
C SER A 134 10.28 -7.53 4.31
N GLY A 135 9.10 -8.15 4.21
CA GLY A 135 8.16 -7.92 3.14
C GLY A 135 7.58 -6.51 3.14
N LEU A 136 7.29 -5.93 4.31
CA LEU A 136 6.83 -4.55 4.43
C LEU A 136 7.94 -3.57 4.03
N THR A 137 9.15 -3.75 4.56
CA THR A 137 10.28 -2.85 4.25
C THR A 137 10.68 -2.93 2.78
N SER A 138 10.73 -4.14 2.19
CA SER A 138 10.97 -4.33 0.75
C SER A 138 9.91 -3.64 -0.10
N TYR A 139 8.62 -3.73 0.27
CA TYR A 139 7.55 -3.07 -0.47
C TYR A 139 7.68 -1.54 -0.40
N ALA A 140 7.89 -1.01 0.81
CA ALA A 140 7.99 0.41 1.05
C ALA A 140 9.12 1.06 0.24
N TRP A 141 10.32 0.49 0.33
CA TRP A 141 11.48 0.98 -0.42
C TRP A 141 11.37 0.73 -1.93
N ALA A 142 10.64 -0.31 -2.37
CA ALA A 142 10.33 -0.48 -3.78
C ALA A 142 9.43 0.64 -4.34
N GLN A 143 8.61 1.30 -3.53
CA GLN A 143 7.89 2.51 -3.96
C GLN A 143 8.84 3.69 -4.21
N ALA A 144 9.98 3.71 -3.53
CA ALA A 144 11.07 4.68 -3.71
C ALA A 144 12.09 4.23 -4.79
N GLY A 145 11.79 3.19 -5.56
CA GLY A 145 12.67 2.66 -6.61
C GLY A 145 13.80 1.73 -6.13
N LEU A 146 13.89 1.42 -4.82
CA LEU A 146 14.95 0.59 -4.25
C LEU A 146 14.46 -0.82 -3.91
N GLN A 147 15.08 -1.84 -4.51
CA GLN A 147 14.73 -3.24 -4.27
C GLN A 147 15.51 -3.82 -3.09
N LEU A 148 14.84 -4.05 -1.96
CA LEU A 148 15.44 -4.74 -0.81
C LEU A 148 15.24 -6.25 -0.87
N THR A 149 16.24 -7.00 -0.42
CA THR A 149 16.15 -8.46 -0.27
C THR A 149 15.02 -8.86 0.69
N ARG A 150 14.46 -10.07 0.52
CA ARG A 150 13.36 -10.56 1.37
C ARG A 150 13.79 -11.11 2.74
N GLN A 151 15.08 -11.00 3.09
CA GLN A 151 15.65 -11.50 4.34
C GLN A 151 16.00 -10.33 5.26
N SER A 152 15.33 -10.22 6.41
CA SER A 152 15.51 -9.09 7.35
C SER A 152 16.96 -8.85 7.77
N SER A 153 17.70 -9.93 8.03
CA SER A 153 19.11 -9.83 8.42
C SER A 153 20.01 -9.37 7.27
N ALA A 154 19.67 -9.69 6.02
CA ALA A 154 20.41 -9.24 4.85
C ALA A 154 20.15 -7.76 4.55
N GLN A 155 18.92 -7.28 4.73
CA GLN A 155 18.59 -5.86 4.55
C GLN A 155 19.49 -4.95 5.41
N ILE A 156 19.55 -5.18 6.73
CA ILE A 156 20.36 -4.36 7.62
C ILE A 156 21.87 -4.58 7.49
N ARG A 157 22.31 -5.72 6.93
CA ARG A 157 23.74 -5.96 6.65
C ARG A 157 24.20 -5.23 5.39
N ASN A 158 23.32 -5.09 4.41
CA ASN A 158 23.61 -4.42 3.15
C ASN A 158 23.40 -2.90 3.24
N ALA A 159 22.63 -2.43 4.22
CA ALA A 159 22.45 -1.01 4.50
C ALA A 159 23.74 -0.39 5.06
N ALA A 160 24.00 0.86 4.68
CA ALA A 160 25.08 1.65 5.24
C ALA A 160 24.77 1.96 6.72
N PRO A 161 25.67 1.61 7.67
CA PRO A 161 25.42 1.86 9.08
C PRO A 161 25.19 3.35 9.36
N ARG A 162 24.17 3.65 10.17
CA ARG A 162 23.87 5.00 10.64
C ARG A 162 23.91 5.07 12.16
N ASP A 163 24.38 6.20 12.66
CA ASP A 163 24.16 6.57 14.05
C ASP A 163 22.71 7.08 14.17
N PRO A 164 21.97 6.77 15.25
CA PRO A 164 20.62 7.31 15.43
C PRO A 164 20.52 8.84 15.31
N GLN A 165 21.60 9.57 15.58
CA GLN A 165 21.66 11.03 15.45
C GLN A 165 21.79 11.51 14.00
N THR A 166 22.33 10.67 13.10
CA THR A 166 22.52 10.99 11.68
C THR A 166 21.56 10.24 10.77
N ALA A 167 20.81 9.29 11.32
CA ALA A 167 19.77 8.58 10.64
C ALA A 167 18.65 9.51 10.15
N GLN A 168 17.97 9.11 9.09
CA GLN A 168 16.82 9.81 8.53
C GLN A 168 15.53 9.01 8.76
N ALA A 169 14.38 9.69 8.82
CA ALA A 169 13.09 9.00 8.74
C ALA A 169 13.06 8.16 7.46
N GLY A 170 12.77 6.86 7.54
CA GLY A 170 12.87 5.93 6.40
C GLY A 170 14.00 4.92 6.53
N ASP A 171 15.04 5.22 7.31
CA ASP A 171 16.12 4.28 7.61
C ASP A 171 15.58 2.98 8.23
N LEU A 172 16.30 1.89 7.98
CA LEU A 172 15.97 0.61 8.57
C LEU A 172 16.42 0.56 10.03
N VAL A 173 15.55 0.04 10.90
CA VAL A 173 15.91 -0.30 12.28
C VAL A 173 15.72 -1.78 12.52
N GLN A 174 16.68 -2.39 13.20
CA GLN A 174 16.71 -3.83 13.40
C GLN A 174 17.11 -4.20 14.83
N TYR A 175 16.41 -5.19 15.38
CA TYR A 175 16.92 -6.08 16.42
C TYR A 175 16.93 -7.52 15.88
N PRO A 176 17.73 -8.45 16.44
CA PRO A 176 17.83 -9.82 15.91
C PRO A 176 16.46 -10.46 15.63
N GLY A 177 16.23 -10.81 14.36
CA GLY A 177 14.99 -11.43 13.88
C GLY A 177 13.91 -10.49 13.34
N HIS A 178 14.03 -9.16 13.47
CA HIS A 178 12.98 -8.22 13.03
C HIS A 178 13.56 -6.93 12.47
N VAL A 179 13.07 -6.51 11.30
CA VAL A 179 13.43 -5.26 10.62
C VAL A 179 12.20 -4.38 10.49
N MET A 180 12.40 -3.08 10.60
CA MET A 180 11.37 -2.04 10.71
C MET A 180 11.84 -0.80 9.95
N ILE A 181 10.93 0.14 9.69
CA ILE A 181 11.29 1.47 9.19
C ILE A 181 11.19 2.46 10.35
N TRP A 182 12.24 3.25 10.55
CA TRP A 182 12.29 4.31 11.55
C TRP A 182 11.52 5.54 11.10
N LEU A 183 10.82 6.17 12.04
CA LEU A 183 9.99 7.34 11.77
C LEU A 183 10.71 8.66 12.07
N GLY A 184 12.03 8.63 12.27
CA GLY A 184 12.87 9.83 12.38
C GLY A 184 12.95 10.47 13.76
N VAL A 185 12.15 9.99 14.72
CA VAL A 185 12.10 10.53 16.08
C VAL A 185 12.04 9.40 17.10
N GLU A 186 12.71 9.60 18.23
CA GLU A 186 12.73 8.65 19.34
C GLU A 186 12.97 7.21 18.85
N ARG A 187 12.25 6.25 19.41
CA ARG A 187 12.23 4.85 18.96
C ARG A 187 10.97 4.55 18.15
N ALA A 188 10.40 5.55 17.48
CA ALA A 188 9.18 5.42 16.70
C ALA A 188 9.45 4.65 15.40
N VAL A 189 8.65 3.61 15.15
CA VAL A 189 8.77 2.76 13.95
C VAL A 189 7.42 2.40 13.37
N VAL A 190 7.39 2.09 12.08
CA VAL A 190 6.31 1.34 11.43
C VAL A 190 6.80 -0.06 11.09
N HIS A 191 5.98 -1.09 11.39
CA HIS A 191 6.41 -2.48 11.19
C HIS A 191 5.29 -3.50 11.00
N ALA A 192 5.65 -4.73 10.63
CA ALA A 192 4.78 -5.91 10.64
C ALA A 192 5.46 -7.06 11.41
N VAL A 193 5.09 -7.28 12.67
CA VAL A 193 5.91 -8.10 13.59
C VAL A 193 5.48 -9.55 13.72
N MET A 194 4.18 -9.85 13.88
CA MET A 194 3.71 -11.21 14.16
C MET A 194 2.22 -11.40 13.89
N PRO A 195 1.73 -12.65 13.76
CA PRO A 195 0.30 -12.92 13.57
C PRO A 195 -0.55 -12.30 14.68
N GLY A 196 -1.75 -11.81 14.32
CA GLY A 196 -2.63 -11.09 15.24
C GLY A 196 -2.27 -9.62 15.45
N ARG A 197 -1.08 -9.18 15.02
CA ARG A 197 -0.68 -7.77 14.99
C ARG A 197 -0.60 -7.28 13.54
N PRO A 198 -1.49 -6.39 13.10
CA PRO A 198 -1.40 -5.82 11.76
C PRO A 198 -0.16 -4.92 11.63
N VAL A 199 0.08 -4.40 10.44
CA VAL A 199 1.00 -3.27 10.26
C VAL A 199 0.55 -2.14 11.18
N GLU A 200 1.48 -1.64 11.99
CA GLU A 200 1.21 -0.64 13.02
C GLU A 200 2.43 0.25 13.24
N VAL A 201 2.18 1.38 13.91
CA VAL A 201 3.22 2.25 14.46
C VAL A 201 3.36 2.03 15.96
N LEU A 202 4.58 2.05 16.48
CA LEU A 202 4.83 2.00 17.92
C LEU A 202 6.16 2.65 18.31
N LEU A 203 6.33 2.87 19.61
CA LEU A 203 7.63 3.14 20.23
C LEU A 203 8.27 1.82 20.64
N ILE A 204 9.46 1.52 20.13
CA ILE A 204 10.17 0.30 20.51
C ILE A 204 10.53 0.37 22.00
N ASN A 205 9.93 -0.51 22.82
CA ASN A 205 10.28 -0.68 24.25
C ASN A 205 11.22 -1.89 24.47
N GLU A 206 12.03 -2.21 23.47
CA GLU A 206 12.89 -3.38 23.45
C GLU A 206 14.20 -3.11 24.21
N ARG A 207 14.69 -4.06 25.00
CA ARG A 207 15.99 -3.95 25.70
C ARG A 207 17.18 -4.43 24.86
N ARG A 208 16.90 -5.11 23.74
CA ARG A 208 17.92 -5.57 22.78
C ARG A 208 18.59 -4.39 22.08
N SER A 209 19.84 -4.62 21.65
CA SER A 209 20.58 -3.69 20.82
C SER A 209 19.85 -3.44 19.49
N LEU A 210 19.73 -2.16 19.15
CA LEU A 210 19.16 -1.70 17.90
C LEU A 210 20.29 -1.30 16.94
N ARG A 211 20.07 -1.55 15.65
CA ARG A 211 20.95 -1.11 14.56
C ARG A 211 20.14 -0.28 13.59
N TRP A 212 20.70 0.86 13.19
CA TRP A 212 20.18 1.71 12.12
C TRP A 212 21.01 1.53 10.87
N GLY A 213 20.35 1.57 9.71
CA GLY A 213 21.04 1.55 8.44
C GLY A 213 20.23 2.19 7.33
N ASP A 214 20.93 2.98 6.53
CA ASP A 214 20.42 3.59 5.31
C ASP A 214 20.53 2.58 4.16
N PRO A 215 19.41 2.12 3.58
CA PRO A 215 19.45 1.11 2.55
C PRO A 215 19.90 1.64 1.18
N THR A 216 20.05 2.96 1.01
CA THR A 216 20.46 3.58 -0.26
C THR A 216 21.97 3.50 -0.53
N GLY A 217 22.81 3.37 0.51
CA GLY A 217 24.25 3.16 0.41
C GLY A 217 25.13 4.23 1.05
#